data_AF-A0A940P174-F1
#
_entry.id   AF-A0A940P174-F1
#
_cell.length_a   1.000
_cell.length_b   1.000
_cell.length_c   1.000
_cell.angle_alpha   90.00
_cell.angle_beta   90.00
_cell.angle_gamma   90.00
#
_symmetry.space_group_name_H-M   'P 1'
#
loop_
_entity.id
_entity.type
_entity.pdbx_description
1 polymer ?
#
loop_
_entity_poly.entity_id
_entity_poly.type
_entity_poly.pdbx_seq_one_letter_code
_entity_poly.pdbx_strand_id
1 'polypeptide(L)' 'MEKFDLGLAQCRARERAEGAHGEYWEYFKANGIDWTDKTNPLVANSYELWNMPREIDKCETEDDINAVLERIKELRKLVK' A
#
# COMPACT_ATOMS: atom_id res chain seq x y z
N MET A 1 -8.43 19.23 20.33
CA MET A 1 -7.83 18.90 19.01
C MET A 1 -6.77 17.86 19.30
N GLU A 2 -6.97 16.62 18.87
CA GLU A 2 -6.00 15.56 19.09
C GLU A 2 -4.73 15.92 18.32
N LYS A 3 -3.57 15.88 18.97
CA LYS A 3 -2.30 16.24 18.33
C LYS A 3 -1.93 15.11 17.37
N PHE A 4 -1.57 15.44 16.13
CA PHE A 4 -1.07 14.46 15.18
C PHE A 4 0.12 13.69 15.78
N ASP A 5 -0.02 12.37 15.83
CA ASP A 5 1.02 11.44 16.26
C ASP A 5 1.60 10.74 15.02
N LEU A 6 2.77 11.20 14.59
CA LEU A 6 3.44 10.69 13.41
C LEU A 6 3.74 9.18 13.53
N GLY A 7 4.16 8.72 14.70
CA GLY A 7 4.54 7.31 14.90
C GLY A 7 3.33 6.40 14.77
N LEU A 8 2.21 6.77 15.39
CA LEU A 8 0.94 6.04 15.24
C LEU A 8 0.41 6.11 13.80
N ALA A 9 0.54 7.27 13.15
CA ALA A 9 0.09 7.47 11.77
C ALA A 9 0.88 6.61 10.77
N GLN A 10 2.21 6.59 10.89
CA GLN A 10 3.10 5.71 10.11
C GLN A 10 2.75 4.24 10.32
N CYS A 11 2.56 3.80 11.57
CA CYS A 11 2.19 2.43 11.89
C CYS A 11 0.90 2.00 11.19
N ARG A 12 -0.17 2.81 11.31
CA ARG A 12 -1.46 2.54 10.65
C ARG A 12 -1.38 2.57 9.12
N ALA A 13 -0.52 3.42 8.55
CA ALA A 13 -0.30 3.45 7.11
C ALA A 13 0.39 2.18 6.62
N ARG A 14 1.38 1.65 7.38
CA ARG A 14 2.07 0.40 7.04
C ARG A 14 1.09 -0.78 7.06
N GLU A 15 0.28 -0.90 8.11
CA GLU A 15 -0.76 -1.94 8.21
C GLU A 15 -1.73 -1.91 7.01
N ARG A 16 -2.11 -0.70 6.56
CA ARG A 16 -2.97 -0.55 5.37
C ARG A 16 -2.28 -0.98 4.09
N ALA A 17 -1.00 -0.63 3.90
CA ALA A 17 -0.24 -1.05 2.73
C ALA A 17 -0.06 -2.57 2.68
N GLU A 18 0.33 -3.18 3.81
CA GLU A 18 0.51 -4.62 3.95
C GLU A 18 -0.80 -5.38 3.73
N GLY A 19 -1.91 -4.89 4.29
CA GLY A 19 -3.23 -5.46 4.07
C GLY A 19 -3.65 -5.41 2.60
N ALA A 20 -3.45 -4.27 1.93
CA ALA A 20 -3.74 -4.14 0.49
C ALA A 20 -2.84 -5.05 -0.37
N HIS A 21 -1.56 -5.18 -0.03
CA HIS A 21 -0.65 -6.12 -0.70
C HIS A 21 -1.11 -7.57 -0.53
N GLY A 22 -1.60 -7.94 0.66
CA GLY A 22 -2.21 -9.26 0.91
C GLY A 22 -3.42 -9.54 0.01
N GLU A 23 -4.29 -8.56 -0.22
CA GLU A 23 -5.43 -8.69 -1.14
C GLU A 23 -4.98 -8.99 -2.58
N TYR A 24 -3.89 -8.35 -3.03
CA TYR A 24 -3.29 -8.65 -4.34
C TYR A 24 -2.79 -10.09 -4.44
N TRP A 25 -2.17 -10.63 -3.39
CA TRP A 25 -1.73 -12.03 -3.39
C TRP A 25 -2.88 -13.01 -3.51
N GLU A 26 -3.97 -12.78 -2.79
CA GLU A 26 -5.16 -13.62 -2.89
C GLU A 26 -5.81 -13.49 -4.26
N TYR A 27 -5.87 -12.28 -4.83
CA TYR A 27 -6.35 -12.04 -6.18
C TYR A 27 -5.49 -12.77 -7.24
N PHE A 28 -4.15 -12.75 -7.10
CA PHE A 28 -3.26 -13.46 -8.01
C PHE A 28 -3.48 -14.97 -8.00
N LYS A 29 -3.59 -15.55 -6.80
CA LYS A 29 -3.89 -16.98 -6.64
C LYS A 29 -5.22 -17.35 -7.27
N ALA A 30 -6.27 -16.56 -7.03
CA ALA A 30 -7.61 -16.83 -7.53
C ALA A 30 -7.71 -16.75 -9.07
N ASN A 31 -6.89 -15.91 -9.70
CA ASN A 31 -6.95 -15.64 -11.14
C ASN A 31 -5.78 -16.25 -11.94
N GLY A 32 -4.88 -16.99 -11.30
CA GLY A 32 -3.71 -17.57 -11.96
C GLY A 32 -2.73 -16.53 -12.53
N ILE A 33 -2.61 -15.37 -11.89
CA ILE A 33 -1.71 -14.31 -12.32
C ILE A 33 -0.28 -14.64 -11.88
N ASP A 34 0.66 -14.59 -12.83
CA ASP A 34 2.08 -14.73 -12.56
C ASP A 34 2.64 -13.48 -11.87
N TRP A 35 2.93 -13.59 -10.57
CA TRP A 35 3.50 -12.51 -9.76
C TRP A 35 4.94 -12.11 -10.16
N THR A 36 5.59 -12.89 -11.04
CA THR A 36 6.93 -12.58 -11.55
C THR A 36 6.89 -11.71 -12.82
N ASP A 37 5.73 -11.63 -13.49
CA ASP A 37 5.55 -10.79 -14.68
C ASP A 37 5.39 -9.31 -14.28
N LYS A 38 6.52 -8.59 -14.27
CA LYS A 38 6.56 -7.17 -13.96
C LYS A 38 5.94 -6.27 -15.03
N THR A 39 5.57 -6.81 -16.20
CA THR A 39 4.85 -6.05 -17.23
C THR A 39 3.35 -6.01 -16.95
N ASN A 40 2.84 -6.91 -16.11
CA ASN A 40 1.46 -6.90 -15.66
C ASN A 40 1.21 -5.73 -14.69
N PRO A 41 0.25 -4.83 -14.98
CA PRO A 41 -0.03 -3.67 -14.11
C PRO A 41 -0.43 -4.05 -12.69
N LEU A 42 -1.11 -5.19 -12.48
CA LEU A 42 -1.51 -5.63 -11.14
C LEU A 42 -0.29 -6.07 -10.34
N VAL A 43 0.68 -6.72 -10.98
CA VAL A 43 1.95 -7.11 -10.37
C VAL A 43 2.76 -5.88 -10.00
N ALA A 44 2.88 -4.91 -10.92
CA ALA A 44 3.55 -3.63 -10.64
C ALA A 44 2.94 -2.91 -9.41
N ASN A 45 1.61 -2.85 -9.33
CA ASN A 45 0.91 -2.24 -8.19
C ASN A 45 1.14 -3.00 -6.87
N SER A 46 1.15 -4.34 -6.92
CA SER A 46 1.48 -5.18 -5.77
C SER A 46 2.90 -4.90 -5.26
N TYR A 47 3.87 -4.77 -6.16
CA TYR A 47 5.25 -4.38 -5.82
C TYR A 47 5.34 -2.97 -5.22
N GLU A 48 4.52 -2.03 -5.70
CA GLU A 48 4.47 -0.68 -5.13
C GLU A 48 3.95 -0.73 -3.68
N LEU A 49 2.85 -1.46 -3.43
CA LEU A 49 2.32 -1.68 -2.07
C LEU A 49 3.34 -2.37 -1.15
N TRP A 50 4.08 -3.35 -1.67
CA TRP A 50 5.14 -4.03 -0.92
C TRP A 50 6.30 -3.11 -0.53
N ASN A 51 6.63 -2.11 -1.36
CA ASN A 51 7.69 -1.13 -1.06
C ASN A 51 7.19 0.06 -0.22
N MET A 52 5.88 0.28 -0.16
CA MET A 52 5.25 1.41 0.53
C MET A 52 5.71 1.62 1.98
N PRO A 53 5.96 0.57 2.81
CA PRO A 53 6.49 0.78 4.15
C PRO A 53 7.76 1.64 4.18
N ARG A 54 8.65 1.50 3.19
CA ARG A 54 9.88 2.33 3.12
C ARG A 54 9.59 3.79 2.80
N GLU A 55 8.52 4.08 2.07
CA GLU A 55 8.10 5.45 1.79
C GLU A 55 7.40 6.07 3.00
N ILE A 56 6.61 5.27 3.73
CA ILE A 56 5.96 5.68 4.99
C ILE A 56 7.00 6.08 6.04
N ASP A 57 8.12 5.37 6.10
CA ASP A 57 9.22 5.65 7.03
C ASP A 57 9.86 7.03 6.82
N LYS A 58 9.68 7.61 5.62
CA LYS A 58 10.19 8.94 5.26
C LYS A 58 9.16 10.04 5.47
N CYS A 59 7.91 9.72 5.80
CA CYS A 59 6.88 10.72 6.07
C CYS A 59 7.21 11.48 7.36
N GLU A 60 7.08 12.79 7.34
CA GLU A 60 7.35 13.65 8.52
C GLU A 60 6.10 14.41 8.95
N THR A 61 5.11 14.53 8.07
CA THR A 61 3.91 15.34 8.28
C THR A 61 2.61 14.54 8.11
N GLU A 62 1.51 15.12 8.58
CA GLU A 62 0.18 14.57 8.36
C GLU A 62 -0.18 14.54 6.86
N ASP A 63 0.25 15.54 6.09
CA ASP A 63 0.02 15.60 4.66
C ASP A 63 0.77 14.50 3.90
N ASP A 64 2.02 14.18 4.29
CA ASP A 64 2.76 13.06 3.72
C ASP A 64 2.02 11.74 3.93
N ILE A 65 1.54 11.51 5.16
CA ILE A 65 0.76 10.32 5.50
C ILE A 65 -0.53 10.27 4.68
N ASN A 66 -1.25 11.38 4.57
CA ASN A 66 -2.50 11.45 3.81
C ASN A 66 -2.26 11.17 2.32
N ALA A 67 -1.17 11.68 1.74
CA ALA A 67 -0.80 11.39 0.36
C ALA A 67 -0.52 9.89 0.15
N VAL A 68 0.23 9.25 1.04
CA VAL A 68 0.48 7.81 0.98
C VAL A 68 -0.80 6.99 1.14
N LEU A 69 -1.69 7.39 2.06
CA LEU A 69 -2.96 6.71 2.28
C LEU A 69 -3.89 6.77 1.06
N GLU A 70 -3.97 7.92 0.39
CA GLU A 70 -4.73 8.03 -0.86
C GLU A 70 -4.08 7.19 -1.97
N ARG A 71 -2.74 7.13 -2.04
CA ARG A 71 -2.05 6.25 -2.99
C ARG A 71 -2.34 4.77 -2.76
N ILE A 72 -2.28 4.29 -1.50
CA ILE A 72 -2.66 2.91 -1.14
C ILE A 72 -4.10 2.62 -1.58
N LYS A 73 -5.01 3.56 -1.33
CA LYS A 73 -6.43 3.43 -1.69
C LYS A 73 -6.63 3.35 -3.21
N GLU A 74 -5.87 4.11 -4.00
CA GLU A 74 -5.90 4.00 -5.46
C GLU A 74 -5.44 2.64 -5.95
N LEU A 75 -4.29 2.16 -5.45
CA LEU A 75 -3.74 0.85 -5.82
C LEU A 75 -4.73 -0.27 -5.48
N ARG A 76 -5.30 -0.24 -4.27
CA ARG A 76 -6.26 -1.26 -3.79
C ARG A 76 -7.56 -1.36 -4.62
N LYS A 77 -7.96 -0.32 -5.37
CA LYS A 77 -9.24 -0.35 -6.14
C LYS A 77 -9.33 -1.45 -7.19
N LEU A 78 -8.19 -1.97 -7.65
CA LEU A 78 -8.12 -2.87 -8.79
C LEU A 78 -8.27 -4.36 -8.42
N VAL A 79 -8.31 -4.68 -7.12
CA VAL A 79 -8.42 -6.07 -6.60
C VAL A 79 -9.59 -6.26 -5.65
N LYS A 80 -10.58 -5.34 -5.71
CA LYS A 80 -11.85 -5.41 -4.96
C LYS A 80 -12.99 -6.00 -5.78
#